data_AF-A0A397EFA3-F1
#
_entry.id   AF-A0A397EFA3-F1
#
_cell.length_a   1.000
_cell.length_b   1.000
_cell.length_c   1.000
_cell.angle_alpha   90.00
_cell.angle_beta   90.00
_cell.angle_gamma   90.00
#
_symmetry.space_group_name_H-M   'P 1'
#
loop_
_entity.id
_entity.type
_entity.pdbx_description
1 polymer ?
#
loop_
_entity_poly.entity_id
_entity_poly.type
_entity_poly.pdbx_seq_one_letter_code
_entity_poly.pdbx_strand_id
1 'polypeptide(L)'
;VVLSVRDAVDQKLIANESLAYYLARTASFVSLLGIDMSRVRFRQHLDTEMAHYACDCWDLEIQLSSGWVECAGHADRSCYDLQVHAAKSKVEMVGTLKYDTPRAVDVVDIKVNKGKIGKAFKADMGLVNKGYDCRLIF
;
A
#
# COMPACT_ATOMS: atom_id res chain seq x y z
N VAL A 1 14.20 -21.45 -9.21
CA VAL A 1 13.92 -20.94 -10.56
C VAL A 1 14.72 -19.66 -10.74
N VAL A 2 15.37 -19.45 -11.89
CA VAL A 2 16.03 -18.17 -12.22
C VAL A 2 15.12 -17.44 -13.20
N LEU A 3 14.68 -16.25 -12.83
CA LEU A 3 13.77 -15.41 -13.62
C LEU A 3 14.37 -14.02 -13.74
N SER A 4 14.11 -13.34 -14.85
CA SER A 4 14.39 -11.90 -14.91
C SER A 4 13.38 -11.16 -14.04
N VAL A 5 13.79 -10.01 -13.51
CA VAL A 5 12.93 -9.16 -12.67
C VAL A 5 11.70 -8.69 -13.47
N ARG A 6 11.86 -8.45 -14.78
CA ARG A 6 10.76 -8.08 -15.68
C ARG A 6 9.76 -9.24 -15.84
N ASP A 7 10.25 -10.44 -16.10
CA ASP A 7 9.37 -11.62 -16.24
C ASP A 7 8.60 -11.91 -14.94
N ALA A 8 9.23 -11.69 -13.79
CA ALA A 8 8.57 -11.88 -12.50
C ALA A 8 7.44 -10.87 -12.25
N VAL A 9 7.57 -9.64 -12.74
CA VAL A 9 6.48 -8.65 -12.71
C VAL A 9 5.40 -8.98 -13.73
N ASP A 10 5.78 -9.33 -14.97
CA ASP A 10 4.85 -9.67 -16.05
C ASP A 10 4.00 -10.90 -15.70
N GLN A 11 4.58 -11.87 -14.98
CA GLN A 11 3.90 -13.05 -14.44
C GLN A 11 3.14 -12.79 -13.14
N LYS A 12 3.15 -11.56 -12.62
CA LYS A 12 2.53 -11.16 -11.34
C LYS A 12 3.04 -11.95 -10.13
N LEU A 13 4.28 -12.44 -10.17
CA LEU A 13 4.95 -13.01 -9.01
C LEU A 13 5.36 -11.90 -8.03
N ILE A 14 5.90 -10.80 -8.57
CA ILE A 14 6.18 -9.58 -7.81
C ILE A 14 5.05 -8.59 -8.09
N ALA A 15 4.44 -8.04 -7.04
CA ALA A 15 3.20 -7.26 -7.17
C ALA A 15 3.31 -6.00 -8.05
N ASN A 16 4.46 -5.32 -8.07
CA ASN A 16 4.63 -4.08 -8.83
C ASN A 16 6.10 -3.79 -9.18
N GLU A 17 6.28 -2.86 -10.12
CA GLU A 17 7.60 -2.44 -10.62
C GLU A 17 8.46 -1.75 -9.55
N SER A 18 7.86 -1.06 -8.56
CA SER A 18 8.61 -0.39 -7.49
C SER A 18 9.28 -1.41 -6.57
N LEU A 19 8.55 -2.42 -6.11
CA LEU A 19 9.10 -3.51 -5.32
C LEU A 19 10.17 -4.26 -6.11
N ALA A 20 9.87 -4.60 -7.37
CA ALA A 20 10.80 -5.27 -8.27
C ALA A 20 12.12 -4.49 -8.46
N TYR A 21 12.03 -3.17 -8.60
CA TYR A 21 13.20 -2.29 -8.68
C TYR A 21 14.07 -2.40 -7.43
N TYR A 22 13.49 -2.34 -6.23
CA TYR A 22 14.27 -2.46 -5.00
C TYR A 22 14.90 -3.84 -4.82
N LEU A 23 14.19 -4.93 -5.16
CA LEU A 23 14.78 -6.27 -5.17
C LEU A 23 16.00 -6.37 -6.10
N ALA A 24 15.89 -5.81 -7.32
CA ALA A 24 17.00 -5.77 -8.27
C ALA A 24 18.18 -4.93 -7.76
N ARG A 25 17.91 -3.79 -7.13
CA ARG A 25 18.93 -2.92 -6.52
C ARG A 25 19.64 -3.63 -5.37
N THR A 26 18.91 -4.34 -4.51
CA THR A 26 19.50 -5.13 -3.42
C THR A 26 20.35 -6.27 -3.97
N ALA A 27 19.89 -6.98 -5.01
CA ALA A 27 20.68 -8.02 -5.66
C ALA A 27 22.01 -7.47 -6.22
N SER A 28 21.95 -6.31 -6.87
CA SER A 28 23.13 -5.62 -7.41
C SER A 28 24.09 -5.18 -6.30
N PHE A 29 23.55 -4.69 -5.19
CA PHE A 29 24.33 -4.26 -4.03
C PHE A 29 25.05 -5.44 -3.36
N VAL A 30 24.36 -6.55 -3.15
CA VAL A 30 24.93 -7.78 -2.58
C VAL A 30 26.04 -8.34 -3.48
N SER A 31 25.83 -8.34 -4.81
CA SER A 31 26.88 -8.71 -5.76
C SER A 31 28.09 -7.78 -5.69
N LEU A 32 27.88 -6.47 -5.51
CA LEU A 32 28.97 -5.49 -5.38
C LEU A 32 29.78 -5.69 -4.09
N LEU A 33 29.14 -6.13 -3.01
CA LEU A 33 29.82 -6.49 -1.75
C LEU A 33 30.70 -7.75 -1.87
N GLY A 34 30.64 -8.46 -3.01
CA GLY A 34 31.40 -9.68 -3.24
C GLY A 34 30.77 -10.93 -2.61
N ILE A 35 29.48 -10.88 -2.28
CA ILE A 35 28.75 -12.05 -1.79
C ILE A 35 28.52 -13.01 -2.95
N ASP A 36 28.78 -14.29 -2.71
CA ASP A 36 28.55 -15.36 -3.68
C ASP A 36 27.06 -15.45 -4.04
N MET A 37 26.71 -15.01 -5.24
CA MET A 37 25.33 -14.98 -5.73
C MET A 37 24.70 -16.37 -5.86
N SER A 38 25.49 -17.45 -5.87
CA SER A 38 24.94 -18.82 -5.81
C SER A 38 24.30 -19.14 -4.45
N ARG A 39 24.64 -18.36 -3.42
CA ARG A 39 24.15 -18.46 -2.04
C ARG A 39 23.16 -17.36 -1.67
N VAL A 40 22.66 -16.63 -2.66
CA VAL A 40 21.69 -15.55 -2.48
C VAL A 40 20.38 -15.97 -3.12
N ARG A 41 19.28 -15.78 -2.39
CA ARG A 41 17.94 -15.96 -2.95
C ARG A 41 16.99 -14.90 -2.42
N PHE A 42 15.92 -14.66 -3.17
CA PHE A 42 14.77 -13.92 -2.69
C PHE A 42 13.64 -14.91 -2.38
N ARG A 43 13.10 -14.85 -1.16
CA ARG A 43 11.99 -15.68 -0.71
C ARG A 43 10.77 -14.80 -0.49
N GLN A 44 9.68 -15.09 -1.21
CA GLN A 44 8.40 -14.45 -0.96
C GLN A 44 7.79 -15.00 0.33
N HIS A 45 7.22 -14.14 1.17
CA HIS A 45 6.42 -14.56 2.31
C HIS A 45 5.13 -15.23 1.82
N LEU A 46 4.71 -16.29 2.50
CA LEU A 46 3.40 -16.88 2.26
C LEU A 46 2.29 -16.00 2.86
N ASP A 47 1.06 -16.13 2.37
CA ASP A 47 -0.11 -15.41 2.91
C ASP A 47 -0.29 -15.59 4.44
N THR A 48 0.14 -16.74 4.98
CA THR A 48 0.10 -17.05 6.42
C THR A 48 1.23 -16.41 7.23
N GLU A 49 2.30 -15.98 6.56
CA GLU A 49 3.48 -15.32 7.15
C GLU A 49 3.43 -13.80 6.93
N MET A 50 2.65 -13.35 5.94
CA MET A 50 2.48 -11.95 5.61
C MET A 50 1.87 -11.19 6.79
N ALA A 51 2.57 -10.15 7.23
CA ALA A 51 2.03 -9.28 8.26
C ALA A 51 0.74 -8.63 7.76
N HIS A 52 -0.24 -8.45 8.64
CA HIS A 52 -1.59 -7.91 8.34
C HIS A 52 -1.64 -6.56 7.61
N TYR A 53 -0.51 -5.88 7.47
CA TYR A 53 -0.33 -4.57 6.85
C TYR A 53 0.43 -4.61 5.53
N ALA A 54 0.95 -5.76 5.10
CA ALA A 54 1.74 -5.91 3.88
C ALA A 54 0.86 -6.45 2.74
N CYS A 55 1.08 -5.94 1.52
CA CYS A 55 0.46 -6.41 0.29
C CYS A 55 1.32 -7.44 -0.45
N ASP A 56 2.64 -7.33 -0.31
CA ASP A 56 3.63 -8.29 -0.81
C ASP A 56 4.91 -8.12 0.02
N CYS A 57 5.62 -9.21 0.31
CA CYS A 57 6.82 -9.18 1.15
C CYS A 57 7.86 -10.20 0.68
N TRP A 58 9.10 -9.74 0.56
CA TRP A 58 10.22 -10.52 0.03
C TRP A 58 11.47 -10.37 0.88
N ASP A 59 12.06 -11.49 1.26
CA ASP A 59 13.30 -11.55 2.01
C ASP A 59 14.45 -11.87 1.08
N LEU A 60 15.52 -11.07 1.13
CA LEU A 60 16.82 -11.50 0.67
C LEU A 60 17.42 -12.40 1.75
N GLU A 61 17.67 -13.66 1.39
CA GLU A 61 18.31 -14.64 2.25
C GLU A 61 19.69 -15.01 1.71
N ILE A 62 20.64 -15.17 2.63
CA ILE A 62 22.00 -15.61 2.36
C ILE A 62 22.25 -16.97 3.01
N GLN A 63 22.85 -17.90 2.28
CA GLN A 63 23.18 -19.23 2.78
C GLN A 63 24.47 -19.20 3.61
N LEU A 64 24.32 -19.38 4.91
CA LEU A 64 25.41 -19.54 5.88
C LEU A 64 25.60 -21.01 6.26
N SER A 65 26.59 -21.31 7.10
CA SER A 65 26.79 -22.67 7.65
C SER A 65 25.62 -23.14 8.51
N SER A 66 24.85 -22.22 9.09
CA SER A 66 23.63 -22.49 9.86
C SER A 66 22.37 -22.63 9.01
N GLY A 67 22.46 -22.48 7.68
CA GLY A 67 21.32 -22.50 6.76
C GLY A 67 21.04 -21.15 6.13
N TRP A 68 19.83 -20.99 5.60
CA TRP A 68 19.37 -19.74 4.99
C TRP A 68 18.96 -18.75 6.07
N VAL A 69 19.49 -17.53 6.01
CA VAL A 69 19.23 -16.47 6.99
C VAL A 69 18.76 -15.22 6.26
N GLU A 70 17.66 -14.64 6.72
CA GLU A 70 17.19 -13.33 6.27
C GLU A 70 18.24 -12.26 6.58
N CYS A 71 18.62 -11.48 5.57
CA CYS A 71 19.53 -10.35 5.74
C CYS A 71 18.90 -9.00 5.36
N ALA A 72 17.83 -9.00 4.54
CA ALA A 72 17.07 -7.80 4.23
C ALA A 72 15.62 -8.13 3.81
N GLY A 73 14.64 -7.58 4.52
CA GLY A 73 13.22 -7.66 4.16
C GLY A 73 12.76 -6.49 3.29
N HIS A 74 11.88 -6.77 2.32
CA HIS A 74 11.28 -5.80 1.41
C HIS A 74 9.77 -5.94 1.48
N ALA A 75 9.12 -5.03 2.20
CA ALA A 75 7.68 -5.06 2.42
C ALA A 75 6.98 -3.91 1.70
N ASP A 76 6.01 -4.23 0.84
CA ASP A 76 5.06 -3.24 0.34
C ASP A 76 3.90 -3.12 1.33
N ARG A 77 3.81 -1.97 2.02
CA ARG A 77 2.79 -1.69 3.04
C ARG A 77 1.70 -0.74 2.53
N SER A 78 1.73 -0.42 1.22
CA SER A 78 0.83 0.55 0.60
C SER A 78 0.70 1.82 1.44
N CYS A 79 -0.52 2.19 1.84
CA CYS A 79 -0.80 3.35 2.69
C CYS A 79 -1.17 2.99 4.14
N TYR A 80 -0.96 1.74 4.58
CA TYR A 80 -1.44 1.29 5.90
C TYR A 80 -0.92 2.16 7.04
N ASP A 81 0.40 2.38 7.10
CA ASP A 81 1.02 3.16 8.17
C ASP A 81 0.48 4.60 8.19
N LEU A 82 0.42 5.26 7.03
CA LEU A 82 -0.08 6.63 6.90
C LEU A 82 -1.55 6.73 7.30
N GLN A 83 -2.40 5.78 6.91
CA GLN A 83 -3.82 5.76 7.28
C GLN A 83 -4.02 5.58 8.77
N VAL A 84 -3.29 4.63 9.39
CA VAL A 84 -3.37 4.38 10.83
C VAL A 84 -2.85 5.58 11.63
N HIS A 85 -1.74 6.19 11.21
CA HIS A 85 -1.21 7.39 11.85
C HIS A 85 -2.11 8.60 11.67
N ALA A 86 -2.68 8.83 10.49
CA ALA A 86 -3.62 9.92 10.24
C ALA A 86 -4.89 9.78 11.09
N ALA A 87 -5.47 8.57 11.16
CA ALA A 87 -6.66 8.32 11.97
C ALA A 87 -6.42 8.54 13.48
N LYS A 88 -5.26 8.11 13.99
CA LYS A 88 -4.91 8.27 15.42
C LYS A 88 -4.53 9.70 15.78
N SER A 89 -3.74 10.36 14.94
CA SER A 89 -3.25 11.72 15.20
C SER A 89 -4.26 12.81 14.86
N LYS A 90 -5.26 12.49 14.02
CA LYS A 90 -6.17 13.46 13.38
C LYS A 90 -5.43 14.50 12.53
N VAL A 91 -4.23 14.15 12.06
CA VAL A 91 -3.43 14.96 11.13
C VAL A 91 -3.48 14.31 9.76
N GLU A 92 -3.75 15.09 8.73
CA GLU A 92 -3.77 14.60 7.35
C GLU A 92 -2.35 14.23 6.90
N MET A 93 -2.19 13.02 6.35
CA MET A 93 -0.92 12.49 5.85
C MET A 93 -1.11 11.99 4.41
N VAL A 94 -1.36 12.90 3.48
CA VAL A 94 -1.64 12.60 2.07
C VAL A 94 -0.64 13.27 1.14
N GLY A 95 -0.34 12.61 0.01
CA GLY A 95 0.34 13.24 -1.11
C GLY A 95 -0.65 14.01 -1.97
N THR A 96 -0.29 15.24 -2.38
CA THR A 96 -1.10 16.02 -3.34
C THR A 96 -0.40 16.04 -4.69
N LEU A 97 -1.09 15.60 -5.74
CA LEU A 97 -0.63 15.74 -7.12
C LEU A 97 -1.32 16.96 -7.75
N LYS A 98 -0.52 17.92 -8.18
CA LYS A 98 -1.04 19.07 -8.92
C LYS A 98 -1.27 18.67 -10.37
N TYR A 99 -2.46 18.94 -10.89
CA TYR A 99 -2.76 18.78 -12.31
C TYR A 99 -2.10 19.89 -13.13
N ASP A 100 -1.60 19.53 -14.32
CA ASP A 100 -1.01 20.49 -15.27
C ASP A 100 -2.03 21.55 -15.70
N THR A 101 -3.28 21.14 -15.86
CA THR A 101 -4.40 22.02 -16.20
C THR A 101 -5.56 21.81 -15.22
N PRO A 102 -6.26 22.89 -14.80
CA PRO A 102 -7.43 22.76 -13.94
C PRO A 102 -8.50 21.90 -14.62
N ARG A 103 -8.94 20.84 -13.93
CA ARG A 103 -10.03 19.98 -14.39
C ARG A 103 -11.35 20.50 -13.82
N ALA A 104 -12.22 21.02 -14.69
CA ALA A 104 -13.61 21.26 -14.32
C ALA A 104 -14.32 19.91 -14.15
N VAL A 105 -15.04 19.74 -13.05
CA VAL A 105 -15.85 18.56 -12.75
C VAL A 105 -17.22 19.04 -12.31
N ASP A 106 -18.26 18.54 -12.97
CA ASP A 106 -19.64 18.77 -12.56
C ASP A 106 -19.93 17.90 -11.34
N VAL A 107 -20.15 18.54 -10.19
CA VAL A 107 -20.48 17.85 -8.95
C VAL A 107 -21.91 18.22 -8.56
N VAL A 108 -22.74 17.21 -8.35
CA VAL A 108 -24.09 17.39 -7.79
C VAL A 108 -23.97 17.52 -6.28
N ASP A 109 -23.85 18.76 -5.80
CA ASP A 109 -23.82 19.07 -4.36
C ASP A 109 -25.23 19.26 -3.80
N ILE A 110 -25.64 18.38 -2.87
CA ILE A 110 -26.96 18.45 -2.23
C ILE A 110 -26.89 19.39 -1.03
N LYS A 111 -27.41 20.61 -1.18
CA LYS A 111 -27.50 21.57 -0.07
C LYS A 111 -28.73 21.33 0.80
N VAL A 112 -28.49 20.77 1.98
CA VAL A 112 -29.54 20.40 2.94
C VAL A 112 -29.84 21.53 3.94
N ASN A 113 -31.12 21.82 4.19
CA ASN A 113 -31.53 22.73 5.27
C ASN A 113 -31.51 22.02 6.63
N LYS A 114 -30.35 22.06 7.30
CA LYS A 114 -30.14 21.41 8.61
C LYS A 114 -31.16 21.84 9.68
N GLY A 115 -31.63 23.09 9.66
CA GLY A 115 -32.59 23.60 10.63
C GLY A 115 -33.98 22.98 10.51
N LYS A 116 -34.47 22.77 9.28
CA LYS A 116 -35.77 22.10 9.05
C LYS A 116 -35.69 20.61 9.35
N ILE A 117 -34.62 19.95 8.92
CA ILE A 117 -34.45 18.50 9.15
C ILE A 117 -34.25 18.23 10.65
N GLY A 118 -33.44 19.02 11.34
CA GLY A 118 -33.26 18.94 12.80
C GLY A 118 -34.57 18.99 13.57
N LYS A 119 -35.48 19.88 13.15
CA LYS A 119 -36.82 20.02 13.77
C LYS A 119 -37.75 18.85 13.44
N ALA A 120 -37.68 18.31 12.22
CA ALA A 120 -38.55 17.24 11.75
C ALA A 120 -38.17 15.86 12.29
N PHE A 121 -36.88 15.52 12.32
CA PHE A 121 -36.40 14.17 12.60
C PHE A 121 -35.82 14.00 14.01
N LYS A 122 -35.48 15.08 14.72
CA LYS A 122 -35.04 15.07 16.14
C LYS A 122 -34.06 13.94 16.49
N ALA A 123 -34.53 12.88 17.16
CA ALA A 123 -33.71 11.74 17.58
C ALA A 123 -33.15 10.93 16.39
N ASP A 124 -33.86 10.91 15.27
CA ASP A 124 -33.49 10.17 14.06
C ASP A 124 -32.52 10.95 13.16
N MET A 125 -32.11 12.16 13.56
CA MET A 125 -31.14 12.97 12.83
C MET A 125 -29.84 12.24 12.50
N GLY A 126 -29.38 11.37 13.42
CA GLY A 126 -28.17 10.58 13.21
C GLY A 126 -28.30 9.57 12.05
N LEU A 127 -29.49 8.99 11.85
CA LEU A 127 -29.78 8.07 10.75
C LEU A 127 -29.91 8.83 9.42
N VAL A 128 -30.61 9.96 9.46
CA VAL A 128 -30.81 10.83 8.30
C VAL A 128 -29.47 11.36 7.76
N ASN A 129 -28.56 11.81 8.65
CA ASN A 129 -27.23 12.26 8.24
C ASN A 129 -26.39 11.14 7.61
N LYS A 130 -26.42 9.92 8.19
CA LYS A 130 -25.73 8.75 7.60
C LYS A 130 -26.26 8.41 6.21
N GLY A 131 -27.58 8.50 6.00
CA GLY A 131 -28.20 8.26 4.69
C GLY A 131 -27.81 9.30 3.63
N TYR A 132 -27.54 10.55 4.03
CA TYR A 132 -27.05 11.58 3.12
C TYR A 132 -25.59 11.37 2.72
N ASP A 133 -24.70 11.05 3.68
CA ASP A 133 -23.27 10.84 3.39
C ASP A 133 -23.03 9.66 2.43
N CYS A 134 -23.85 8.61 2.50
CA CYS A 134 -23.72 7.44 1.61
C CYS A 134 -24.11 7.70 0.14
N ARG A 135 -24.77 8.82 -0.19
CA ARG A 135 -25.25 9.11 -1.56
C ARG A 135 -24.41 10.11 -2.34
N LEU A 136 -23.40 10.72 -1.71
CA LEU A 136 -22.45 11.65 -2.33
C LEU A 136 -21.21 10.94 -2.92
N ILE A 137 -21.19 9.60 -2.90
CA ILE A 137 -20.17 8.77 -3.54
C ILE A 137 -20.81 8.09 -4.76
N PHE A 138 -21.09 8.86 -5.81
CA PHE A 138 -21.30 8.37 -7.17
C PHE A 138 -20.48 9.22 -8.12
#